data_AF-X1J225-F1
#
_entry.id   AF-X1J225-F1
#
_cell.length_a   1.000
_cell.length_b   1.000
_cell.length_c   1.000
_cell.angle_alpha   90.00
_cell.angle_beta   90.00
_cell.angle_gamma   90.00
#
_symmetry.space_group_name_H-M   'P 1'
#
loop_
_entity.id
_entity.type
_entity.pdbx_description
1 polymer ?
#
loop_
_entity_poly.entity_id
_entity_poly.type
_entity_poly.pdbx_seq_one_letter_code
_entity_poly.pdbx_strand_id
1 'polypeptide(L)'
;MTFLQEHWYLKDLQYFYLDDGFKLVATTDVPCHLFARMTTTPPLKHALPSWRRGIALQGDIRFCFVVYEDNEQDEAGDTLTHTWLKSAWPVCEIRWFYFIGTIAGQPVR
;
A
#
# COMPACT_ATOMS: atom_id res chain seq x y z
N MET A 1 -4.48 27.40 -11.08
CA MET A 1 -3.94 26.21 -11.76
C MET A 1 -4.01 25.06 -10.77
N THR A 2 -5.14 24.35 -10.73
CA THR A 2 -5.26 23.09 -9.97
C THR A 2 -4.78 21.99 -10.89
N PHE A 3 -3.53 21.58 -10.74
CA PHE A 3 -3.11 20.29 -11.25
C PHE A 3 -3.99 19.26 -10.52
N LEU A 4 -4.95 18.67 -11.23
CA LEU A 4 -5.62 17.47 -10.74
C LEU A 4 -4.52 16.43 -10.66
N GLN A 5 -3.97 16.24 -9.47
CA GLN A 5 -2.89 15.32 -9.26
C GLN A 5 -3.49 13.92 -9.32
N GLU A 6 -3.38 13.28 -10.47
CA GLU A 6 -3.95 11.95 -10.76
C GLU A 6 -3.14 10.81 -10.13
N HIS A 7 -2.22 11.11 -9.21
CA HIS A 7 -1.39 10.12 -8.55
C HIS A 7 -1.24 10.50 -7.08
N TRP A 8 -1.11 9.50 -6.23
CA TRP A 8 -0.74 9.66 -4.84
C TRP A 8 0.60 8.94 -4.61
N TYR A 9 1.35 9.40 -3.62
CA TYR A 9 2.48 8.66 -3.08
C TYR A 9 2.45 8.70 -1.56
N LEU A 10 3.00 7.64 -0.98
CA LEU A 10 3.18 7.52 0.46
C LEU A 10 4.34 8.43 0.89
N LYS A 11 4.06 9.47 1.67
CA LYS A 11 5.08 10.37 2.24
C LYS A 11 5.78 9.72 3.42
N ASP A 12 5.01 9.07 4.28
CA ASP A 12 5.50 8.50 5.52
C ASP A 12 4.66 7.29 5.94
N LEU A 13 5.29 6.36 6.64
CA LEU A 13 4.67 5.18 7.23
C LEU A 13 5.27 4.93 8.60
N GLN A 14 4.44 5.13 9.62
CA GLN A 14 4.81 4.91 11.02
C GLN A 14 4.01 3.75 11.58
N TYR A 15 4.59 3.08 12.57
CA TYR A 15 3.91 2.07 13.35
C TYR A 15 4.09 2.35 14.83
N PHE A 16 3.03 2.11 15.60
CA PHE A 16 2.99 2.30 17.03
C PHE A 16 2.56 0.99 17.69
N TYR A 17 3.29 0.58 18.73
CA TYR A 17 2.88 -0.55 19.55
C TYR A 17 1.71 -0.16 20.44
N LEU A 18 0.73 -1.05 20.52
CA LEU A 18 -0.41 -1.00 21.44
C LEU A 18 -0.33 -2.23 22.36
N ASP A 19 -1.05 -2.21 23.47
CA ASP A 19 -1.06 -3.33 24.43
C ASP A 19 -1.61 -4.63 23.80
N ASP A 20 -2.53 -4.51 22.85
CA ASP A 20 -3.23 -5.61 22.18
C ASP A 20 -2.83 -5.77 20.70
N GLY A 21 -1.84 -5.00 20.23
CA GLY A 21 -1.39 -5.06 18.83
C GLY A 21 -0.56 -3.88 18.38
N PHE A 22 -0.86 -3.36 17.21
CA PHE A 22 -0.15 -2.23 16.65
C PHE A 22 -1.06 -1.39 15.76
N LYS A 23 -0.74 -0.10 15.71
CA LYS A 23 -1.38 0.88 14.85
C LYS A 23 -0.42 1.26 13.73
N LEU A 24 -0.88 1.11 12.49
CA LEU A 24 -0.18 1.63 11.32
C LEU A 24 -0.76 3.01 10.98
N VAL A 25 0.12 3.97 10.69
CA VAL A 25 -0.25 5.32 10.28
C VAL A 25 0.50 5.65 9.00
N ALA A 26 -0.22 5.76 7.89
CA ALA A 26 0.32 6.23 6.62
C ALA A 26 -0.08 7.68 6.39
N THR A 27 0.84 8.46 5.81
CA THR A 27 0.56 9.82 5.33
C THR A 27 0.81 9.90 3.84
N THR A 28 -0.15 10.47 3.10
CA THR A 28 -0.08 10.65 1.65
C THR A 28 0.08 12.11 1.27
N ASP A 29 0.43 12.34 0.00
CA ASP A 29 0.60 13.69 -0.53
C ASP A 29 -0.69 14.38 -0.97
N VAL A 30 -1.67 13.58 -1.40
CA VAL A 30 -3.00 14.00 -1.85
C VAL A 30 -4.04 13.19 -1.06
N PRO A 31 -5.21 13.77 -0.72
CA PRO A 31 -6.29 13.01 -0.11
C PRO A 31 -6.69 11.84 -1.01
N CYS A 32 -6.64 10.63 -0.49
CA CYS A 32 -7.02 9.41 -1.19
C CYS A 32 -7.64 8.40 -0.22
N HIS A 33 -8.19 7.32 -0.74
CA HIS A 33 -8.68 6.22 0.07
C HIS A 33 -7.77 5.02 -0.12
N LEU A 34 -7.11 4.59 0.95
CA LEU A 34 -6.11 3.52 0.94
C LEU A 34 -6.65 2.20 1.49
N PHE A 35 -6.25 1.11 0.84
CA PHE A 35 -6.32 -0.24 1.40
C PHE A 35 -4.91 -0.75 1.65
N ALA A 36 -4.70 -1.33 2.83
CA ALA A 36 -3.49 -2.03 3.21
C ALA A 36 -3.66 -3.53 2.96
N ARG A 37 -3.05 -4.03 1.88
CA ARG A 37 -2.97 -5.46 1.63
C ARG A 37 -1.91 -6.08 2.51
N MET A 38 -2.29 -7.10 3.25
CA MET A 38 -1.40 -7.79 4.18
C MET A 38 -1.32 -9.28 3.82
N THR A 39 -0.13 -9.85 3.89
CA THR A 39 0.06 -11.30 3.72
C THR A 39 1.18 -11.83 4.58
N THR A 40 1.06 -13.09 5.01
CA THR A 40 2.13 -13.84 5.70
C THR A 40 3.02 -14.59 4.71
N THR A 41 2.55 -14.81 3.47
CA THR A 41 3.36 -15.43 2.43
C THR A 41 4.27 -14.40 1.76
N PRO A 42 5.56 -14.70 1.55
CA PRO A 42 6.46 -13.77 0.90
C PRO A 42 6.00 -13.48 -0.55
N PRO A 43 6.07 -12.20 -0.99
CA PRO A 43 5.67 -11.82 -2.34
C PRO A 43 6.53 -12.51 -3.39
N LEU A 44 5.89 -12.99 -4.46
CA LEU A 44 6.59 -13.53 -5.61
C LEU A 44 7.16 -12.38 -6.44
N LYS A 45 8.42 -12.55 -6.84
CA LYS A 45 9.15 -11.60 -7.69
C LYS A 45 9.08 -12.06 -9.14
N HIS A 46 8.42 -11.28 -9.99
CA HIS A 46 8.39 -11.50 -11.44
C HIS A 46 9.24 -10.44 -12.13
N ALA A 47 10.26 -10.86 -12.87
CA ALA A 47 10.99 -9.98 -13.77
C ALA A 47 10.36 -10.11 -15.16
N LEU A 48 9.53 -9.14 -15.53
CA LEU A 48 8.93 -9.09 -16.86
C LEU A 48 9.69 -8.06 -17.71
N PRO A 49 9.96 -8.35 -19.00
CA PRO A 49 10.50 -7.36 -19.90
C PRO A 49 9.46 -6.23 -20.07
N SER A 50 9.88 -4.98 -19.88
CA SER A 50 9.05 -3.81 -20.14
C SER A 50 9.58 -3.02 -21.31
N TRP A 51 8.67 -2.48 -22.12
CA TRP A 51 9.01 -1.59 -23.23
C TRP A 51 8.86 -0.16 -22.76
N ARG A 52 9.97 0.60 -22.71
CA ARG A 52 9.94 2.03 -22.42
C ARG A 52 10.67 2.78 -23.52
N ARG A 53 9.95 3.69 -24.19
CA ARG A 53 10.48 4.54 -25.27
C ARG A 53 11.21 3.74 -26.38
N GLY A 54 10.67 2.58 -26.75
CA GLY A 54 11.23 1.74 -27.81
C GLY A 54 12.42 0.85 -27.39
N ILE A 55 12.84 0.88 -26.12
CA ILE A 55 13.87 0.00 -25.58
C ILE A 55 13.21 -1.08 -24.73
N ALA A 56 13.60 -2.34 -24.95
CA ALA A 56 13.22 -3.47 -24.09
C ALA A 56 14.12 -3.48 -22.85
N LEU A 57 13.59 -3.05 -21.71
CA LEU A 57 14.26 -3.14 -20.43
C LEU A 57 14.05 -4.55 -19.87
N GLN A 58 15.12 -5.33 -19.81
CA GLN A 58 15.13 -6.56 -19.00
C GLN A 58 15.16 -6.17 -17.53
N GLY A 59 14.14 -6.57 -16.77
CA GLY A 59 14.16 -6.49 -15.31
C GLY A 59 13.24 -5.47 -14.66
N ASP A 60 12.08 -5.15 -15.25
CA ASP A 60 11.04 -4.47 -14.48
C ASP A 60 10.49 -5.47 -13.47
N ILE A 61 10.89 -5.29 -12.21
CA ILE A 61 10.57 -6.20 -11.11
C ILE A 61 9.17 -5.85 -10.61
N ARG A 62 8.26 -6.82 -10.69
CA ARG A 62 6.94 -6.75 -10.10
C ARG A 62 6.83 -7.72 -8.94
N PHE A 63 6.20 -7.27 -7.86
CA PHE A 63 5.89 -8.09 -6.71
C PHE A 63 4.40 -8.46 -6.75
N CYS A 64 4.10 -9.75 -6.65
CA CYS A 64 2.73 -10.25 -6.63
C CYS A 64 2.45 -10.96 -5.30
N PHE A 65 1.36 -10.59 -4.64
CA PHE A 65 0.83 -11.33 -3.50
C PHE A 65 -0.04 -12.47 -4.01
N VAL A 66 0.25 -13.70 -3.59
CA VAL A 66 -0.51 -14.90 -4.01
C VAL A 66 -1.83 -14.99 -3.24
N VAL A 67 -1.76 -14.74 -1.93
CA VAL A 67 -2.91 -14.66 -1.02
C VAL A 67 -2.70 -13.42 -0.17
N TYR A 68 -3.72 -12.60 0.01
CA TYR A 68 -3.67 -11.42 0.85
C TYR A 68 -5.03 -11.13 1.48
N GLU A 69 -4.98 -10.48 2.63
CA GLU A 69 -6.12 -9.83 3.26
C GLU A 69 -6.15 -8.36 2.80
N ASP A 70 -7.31 -7.89 2.33
CA ASP A 70 -7.52 -6.47 2.02
C ASP A 70 -8.07 -5.79 3.28
N ASN A 71 -7.36 -4.79 3.79
CA ASN A 71 -7.78 -4.03 4.96
C ASN A 71 -8.03 -2.57 4.60
N GLU A 72 -9.29 -2.16 4.75
CA GLU A 72 -9.71 -0.78 4.56
C GLU A 72 -9.17 0.10 5.70
N GLN A 73 -8.89 1.37 5.38
CA GLN A 73 -8.55 2.38 6.37
C GLN A 73 -9.71 2.63 7.34
N ASP A 74 -9.41 3.05 8.57
CA ASP A 74 -10.42 3.36 9.58
C ASP A 74 -11.17 4.67 9.29
N GLU A 75 -10.56 5.60 8.54
CA GLU A 75 -11.17 6.88 8.18
C GLU A 75 -12.15 6.76 7.00
N ALA A 76 -13.25 7.51 7.06
CA ALA A 76 -14.23 7.55 5.98
C ALA A 76 -13.74 8.39 4.78
N GLY A 77 -13.80 7.82 3.58
CA GLY A 77 -13.55 8.53 2.32
C GLY A 77 -12.08 8.82 2.05
N ASP A 78 -11.80 9.88 1.29
CA ASP A 78 -10.44 10.29 0.92
C ASP A 78 -9.81 11.16 2.02
N THR A 79 -8.69 10.71 2.58
CA THR A 79 -7.96 11.40 3.66
C THR A 79 -6.47 11.52 3.36
N LEU A 80 -5.77 12.40 4.09
CA LEU A 80 -4.30 12.55 4.01
C LEU A 80 -3.56 11.63 4.97
N THR A 81 -4.27 11.16 6.00
CA THR A 81 -3.74 10.29 7.05
C THR A 81 -4.66 9.09 7.13
N HIS A 82 -4.07 7.91 7.06
CA HIS A 82 -4.78 6.65 7.00
C HIS A 82 -4.30 5.79 8.15
N THR A 83 -5.24 5.23 8.89
CA THR A 83 -4.91 4.37 10.02
C THR A 83 -5.50 2.98 9.87
N TRP A 84 -4.74 2.01 10.39
CA TRP A 84 -5.19 0.63 10.50
C TRP A 84 -4.81 0.10 11.87
N LEU A 85 -5.81 -0.40 12.59
CA LEU A 85 -5.61 -1.19 13.81
C LEU A 85 -5.43 -2.66 13.47
N LYS A 86 -4.41 -3.26 14.07
CA LYS A 86 -4.07 -4.66 13.85
C LYS A 86 -3.81 -5.35 15.17
N SER A 87 -4.34 -6.56 15.29
CA SER A 87 -4.11 -7.41 16.44
C SER A 87 -2.65 -7.84 16.55
N ALA A 88 -2.20 -8.05 17.78
CA ALA A 88 -0.89 -8.64 18.05
C ALA A 88 -0.77 -9.98 17.33
N TRP A 89 0.34 -10.16 16.62
CA TRP A 89 0.69 -11.42 15.96
C TRP A 89 1.77 -12.17 16.75
N PRO A 90 1.90 -13.49 16.52
CA PRO A 90 2.97 -14.30 17.07
C PRO A 90 4.38 -13.70 16.93
N VAL A 91 5.23 -13.98 17.92
CA VAL A 91 6.62 -13.50 17.94
C VAL A 91 7.37 -14.04 16.72
N CYS A 92 8.17 -13.17 16.09
CA CYS A 92 8.94 -13.46 14.88
C CYS A 92 8.11 -13.77 13.61
N GLU A 93 6.81 -13.45 13.59
CA GLU A 93 6.02 -13.50 12.37
C GLU A 93 6.34 -12.30 11.46
N ILE A 94 6.59 -12.57 10.17
CA ILE A 94 6.82 -11.54 9.15
C ILE A 94 5.55 -11.37 8.35
N ARG A 95 5.09 -10.13 8.24
CA ARG A 95 3.99 -9.75 7.35
C ARG A 95 4.45 -8.75 6.30
N TRP A 96 3.96 -8.95 5.09
CA TRP A 96 4.25 -8.11 3.95
C TRP A 96 3.05 -7.21 3.70
N PHE A 97 3.34 -5.92 3.47
CA PHE A 97 2.31 -4.91 3.23
C PHE A 97 2.45 -4.36 1.82
N TYR A 98 1.31 -4.14 1.16
CA TYR A 98 1.21 -3.46 -0.11
C TYR A 98 0.02 -2.50 -0.08
N PHE A 99 0.26 -1.22 -0.35
CA PHE A 99 -0.77 -0.21 -0.29
C PHE A 99 -1.35 0.03 -1.68
N ILE A 100 -2.67 0.01 -1.78
CA ILE A 100 -3.41 0.42 -2.97
C ILE A 100 -4.29 1.60 -2.60
N GLY A 101 -4.49 2.52 -3.55
CA GLY A 101 -5.24 3.73 -3.30
C GLY A 101 -6.19 4.05 -4.42
N THR A 102 -7.32 4.64 -4.06
CA THR A 102 -8.27 5.25 -4.98
C THR A 102 -8.37 6.74 -4.69
N ILE A 103 -8.61 7.55 -5.71
CA ILE A 103 -8.92 8.99 -5.55
C ILE A 103 -10.31 9.19 -6.14
N ALA A 104 -11.23 9.76 -5.36
CA ALA A 104 -12.64 9.91 -5.73
C ALA A 104 -13.26 8.60 -6.25
N GLY A 105 -12.90 7.46 -5.64
CA GLY A 105 -13.37 6.12 -6.03
C GLY A 105 -12.79 5.56 -7.33
N GLN A 106 -11.84 6.25 -7.97
CA GLN A 106 -11.14 5.74 -9.15
C GLN A 106 -9.80 5.11 -8.74
N PRO A 107 -9.50 3.87 -9.17
CA PRO A 107 -8.23 3.23 -8.86
C PRO A 107 -7.09 3.94 -9.59
N VAL A 108 -6.09 4.34 -8.82
CA VAL A 108 -4.96 5.10 -9.31
C VAL A 108 -3.74 4.18 -9.36
N ARG A 109 -3.15 4.04 -10.55
CA ARG A 109 -1.99 3.16 -10.81
C ARG A 109 -0.67 3.92 -10.83
#